data_AF-A0A6V7JNE5-F1
#
_entry.id   AF-A0A6V7JNE5-F1
#
_cell.length_a   1.000
_cell.length_b   1.000
_cell.length_c   1.000
_cell.angle_alpha   90.00
_cell.angle_beta   90.00
_cell.angle_gamma   90.00
#
_symmetry.space_group_name_H-M   'P 1'
#
loop_
_entity.id
_entity.type
_entity.pdbx_description
1 polymer ?
#
loop_
_entity_poly.entity_id
_entity_poly.type
_entity_poly.pdbx_seq_one_letter_code
_entity_poly.pdbx_strand_id
1 'polypeptide(L)' 'EPVPQTTATLPVKWQRVRSRAYETFLIQGPTDFKMARNKFKATMRLWSSLPCRV' A
#
# COMPACT_ATOMS: atom_id res chain seq x y z
N GLU A 1 1.53 -6.16 -15.84
CA GLU A 1 2.64 -6.41 -14.88
C GLU A 1 2.47 -7.72 -14.12
N PRO A 2 3.57 -8.50 -13.99
CA PRO A 2 3.60 -9.70 -13.18
C PRO A 2 3.61 -9.34 -11.69
N VAL A 3 2.89 -10.10 -10.89
CA VAL A 3 2.86 -9.95 -9.42
C VAL A 3 3.98 -10.84 -8.85
N PRO A 4 4.87 -10.32 -7.99
CA PRO A 4 5.92 -11.13 -7.39
C PRO A 4 5.33 -12.28 -6.57
N GLN A 5 5.88 -13.48 -6.77
CA GLN A 5 5.43 -14.70 -6.08
C GLN A 5 6.04 -14.79 -4.68
N THR A 6 5.33 -15.47 -3.78
CA THR A 6 5.81 -15.72 -2.42
C THR A 6 7.05 -16.63 -2.47
N THR A 7 8.14 -16.19 -1.84
CA THR A 7 9.38 -16.96 -1.70
C THR A 7 9.77 -17.00 -0.22
N ALA A 8 10.73 -17.86 0.15
CA ALA A 8 11.27 -17.89 1.52
C ALA A 8 11.81 -16.51 1.98
N THR A 9 12.25 -15.68 1.03
CA THR A 9 12.71 -14.31 1.23
C THR A 9 11.60 -13.25 1.23
N LEU A 10 10.44 -13.54 0.64
CA LEU A 10 9.28 -12.64 0.62
C LEU A 10 8.03 -13.42 1.10
N PRO A 11 7.85 -13.56 2.42
CA PRO A 11 6.83 -14.44 3.00
C PRO A 11 5.40 -13.90 2.85
N VAL A 12 5.24 -12.68 2.33
CA VAL A 12 3.94 -12.04 2.13
C VAL A 12 3.62 -11.96 0.64
N LYS A 13 2.46 -12.51 0.27
CA LYS A 13 1.93 -12.41 -1.09
C LYS A 13 1.52 -10.97 -1.36
N TRP A 14 2.28 -10.30 -2.24
CA TRP A 14 1.93 -8.95 -2.70
C TRP A 14 0.62 -9.02 -3.49
N GLN A 15 -0.46 -8.44 -2.98
CA GLN A 15 -1.72 -8.37 -3.73
C GLN A 15 -1.72 -7.15 -4.64
N ARG A 16 -2.33 -7.26 -5.83
CA ARG A 16 -2.51 -6.10 -6.71
C ARG A 16 -3.27 -5.01 -5.97
N VAL A 17 -2.68 -3.81 -5.89
CA VAL A 17 -3.34 -2.62 -5.38
C VAL A 17 -4.54 -2.34 -6.29
N ARG A 18 -5.75 -2.60 -5.80
CA ARG A 18 -6.97 -2.16 -6.49
C ARG A 18 -7.06 -0.65 -6.31
N SER A 19 -7.60 0.10 -7.27
CA SER A 19 -7.72 1.58 -7.21
C SER A 19 -8.52 2.12 -6.01
N ARG A 20 -9.20 1.24 -5.26
CA ARG A 20 -9.89 1.53 -3.98
C ARG A 20 -9.27 0.81 -2.77
N ALA A 21 -8.17 0.09 -2.96
CA ALA A 21 -7.46 -0.61 -1.90
C ALA A 21 -6.62 0.41 -1.13
N TYR A 22 -7.11 0.82 0.04
CA TYR A 22 -6.32 1.55 1.03
C TYR A 22 -5.32 0.64 1.76
N GLU A 23 -4.87 -0.42 1.11
CA GLU A 23 -3.95 -1.40 1.65
C GLU A 23 -2.53 -0.92 1.37
N THR A 24 -1.68 -0.93 2.38
CA THR A 24 -0.32 -0.42 2.33
C THR A 24 0.59 -1.46 2.96
N PHE A 25 1.59 -1.92 2.22
CA PHE A 25 2.64 -2.75 2.76
C PHE A 25 3.64 -1.86 3.52
N LEU A 26 3.82 -2.12 4.81
CA LEU A 26 4.73 -1.39 5.67
C LEU A 26 5.97 -2.24 5.95
N ILE A 27 7.14 -1.61 5.82
CA ILE A 27 8.43 -2.15 6.24
C ILE A 27 8.83 -1.37 7.48
N GLN A 28 8.79 -2.01 8.65
CA GLN A 28 9.12 -1.39 9.94
C GLN A 28 10.51 -1.79 10.42
N GLY A 29 11.07 -2.88 9.87
CA GLY A 29 12.42 -3.34 10.11
C GLY A 29 12.83 -4.43 9.12
N PRO A 30 14.02 -5.04 9.28
CA PRO A 30 14.56 -6.04 8.36
C PRO A 30 13.70 -7.30 8.22
N THR A 31 12.96 -7.65 9.27
CA THR A 31 12.06 -8.82 9.32
C THR A 31 10.65 -8.47 9.76
N ASP A 32 10.36 -7.18 10.01
CA ASP A 32 9.05 -6.72 10.46
C ASP A 32 8.31 -6.04 9.32
N PHE A 33 7.33 -6.77 8.79
CA PHE A 33 6.51 -6.37 7.65
C PHE A 33 5.03 -6.53 8.00
N LYS A 34 4.22 -5.55 7.60
CA LYS A 34 2.78 -5.57 7.88
C LYS A 34 1.96 -4.99 6.73
N MET A 35 0.88 -5.67 6.37
CA MET A 35 -0.20 -5.06 5.58
C MET A 35 -1.07 -4.20 6.49
N ALA A 36 -1.00 -2.88 6.31
CA ALA A 36 -1.89 -1.93 6.98
C ALA A 36 -3.03 -1.52 6.04
N ARG A 37 -4.19 -1.18 6.61
CA ARG A 37 -5.33 -0.68 5.84
C ARG A 37 -5.72 0.71 6.32
N ASN A 38 -6.11 1.59 5.39
CA ASN A 38 -6.58 2.95 5.64
C ASN A 38 -5.55 3.93 6.25
N LYS A 39 -4.27 3.57 6.34
CA LYS A 39 -3.24 4.38 7.02
C LYS A 39 -3.19 5.84 6.52
N PHE A 40 -3.29 6.04 5.21
CA PHE A 40 -3.24 7.37 4.59
C PHE A 40 -4.58 7.83 4.03
N LYS A 41 -5.69 7.18 4.41
CA LYS A 41 -7.01 7.45 3.80
C LYS A 41 -7.46 8.90 4.00
N ALA A 42 -7.31 9.43 5.20
CA ALA A 42 -7.70 10.81 5.52
C ALA A 42 -6.84 11.82 4.75
N THR A 43 -5.53 11.63 4.76
CA THR A 43 -4.57 12.48 4.06
C THR A 43 -4.78 12.45 2.55
N MET A 44 -4.93 11.27 1.94
CA MET A 44 -5.21 11.17 0.51
C MET A 44 -6.54 11.83 0.14
N ARG A 45 -7.59 11.66 0.95
CA ARG A 45 -8.87 12.35 0.74
C ARG A 45 -8.71 13.87 0.75
N LEU A 46 -7.99 14.39 1.75
CA LEU A 46 -7.71 15.82 1.86
C LEU A 46 -7.00 16.33 0.61
N TRP A 47 -5.85 15.75 0.25
CA TRP A 47 -5.09 16.21 -0.91
C TRP A 47 -5.86 16.07 -2.23
N SER A 48 -6.63 14.98 -2.41
CA SER A 48 -7.47 14.80 -3.60
C SER A 48 -8.64 15.77 -3.69
N SER A 49 -9.05 16.38 -2.57
CA SER A 49 -10.16 17.35 -2.53
C SER A 49 -9.71 18.77 -2.87
N LEU A 50 -8.40 19.03 -2.88
CA LEU A 50 -7.90 20.36 -3.22
C LEU A 50 -8.02 20.59 -4.73
N PRO A 51 -8.45 21.78 -5.15
CA PRO A 51 -8.52 22.11 -6.56
C PRO A 51 -7.11 22.06 -7.16
N CYS A 52 -6.92 21.30 -8.24
CA CYS A 52 -5.75 21.44 -9.07
C CYS A 52 -5.76 22.86 -9.64
N ARG A 53 -4.78 23.69 -9.30
CA ARG A 53 -4.56 24.93 -10.03
C ARG A 53 -4.08 24.53 -11.43
N VAL A 54 -4.95 24.69 -12.41
CA VAL A 54 -4.67 24.52 -13.84
C VAL A 54 -3.84 25.71 -14.31
#